data_AF-A0A847CCL8-F1
#
_entry.id   AF-A0A847CCL8-F1
#
_cell.length_a   1.000
_cell.length_b   1.000
_cell.length_c   1.000
_cell.angle_alpha   90.00
_cell.angle_beta   90.00
_cell.angle_gamma   90.00
#
_symmetry.space_group_name_H-M   'P 1'
#
loop_
_entity.id
_entity.type
_entity.pdbx_description
1 polymer ?
#
loop_
_entity_poly.entity_id
_entity_poly.type
_entity_poly.pdbx_seq_one_letter_code
_entity_poly.pdbx_strand_id
1 'polypeptide(L)'
;MVSVAMCKQCGKINNINYKYCPWCGALQNDYHNDTHIETVFSILEEKQNDIQLQEISAMEKQLDELDRELSIIEVGLGIHK
;
A
#
# COMPACT_ATOMS: atom_id res chain seq x y z
N MET A 1 -3.99 6.05 10.35
CA MET A 1 -4.18 6.43 8.93
C MET A 1 -3.60 7.81 8.71
N VAL A 2 -2.72 7.97 7.72
CA VAL A 2 -2.12 9.27 7.37
C VAL A 2 -2.94 9.85 6.24
N SER A 3 -3.57 11.01 6.48
CA SER A 3 -4.34 11.68 5.43
C SER A 3 -3.40 12.49 4.53
N VAL A 4 -3.60 12.38 3.21
CA VAL A 4 -2.77 12.99 2.18
C VAL A 4 -3.62 13.83 1.23
N ALA A 5 -3.04 14.88 0.67
CA ALA A 5 -3.69 15.68 -0.33
C ALA A 5 -2.71 16.34 -1.31
N MET A 6 -3.19 16.62 -2.53
CA MET A 6 -2.38 17.08 -3.65
C MET A 6 -2.21 18.60 -3.65
N CYS A 7 -0.97 19.07 -3.79
CA CYS A 7 -0.71 20.50 -3.97
C CYS A 7 -1.25 20.99 -5.32
N LYS A 8 -2.17 21.96 -5.32
CA LYS A 8 -2.72 22.56 -6.54
C LYS A 8 -1.67 23.26 -7.41
N GLN A 9 -0.55 23.70 -6.83
CA GLN A 9 0.48 24.42 -7.56
C GLN A 9 1.46 23.50 -8.30
N CYS A 10 1.83 22.35 -7.74
CA CYS A 10 2.84 21.46 -8.34
C CYS A 10 2.39 20.01 -8.54
N GLY A 11 1.14 19.67 -8.19
CA GLY A 11 0.57 18.34 -8.37
C GLY A 11 1.18 17.25 -7.48
N LYS A 12 2.06 17.59 -6.54
CA LYS A 12 2.69 16.61 -5.64
C LYS A 12 1.78 16.31 -4.44
N ILE A 13 1.74 15.04 -4.07
CA ILE A 13 0.99 14.54 -2.91
C ILE A 13 1.78 14.83 -1.64
N ASN A 14 1.11 15.37 -0.63
CA ASN A 14 1.70 15.75 0.64
C ASN A 14 0.80 15.29 1.79
N ASN A 15 1.37 15.22 3.00
CA ASN A 15 0.57 15.10 4.21
C ASN A 15 -0.27 16.37 4.41
N ILE A 16 -1.56 16.21 4.72
CA ILE A 16 -2.49 17.33 4.95
C ILE A 16 -2.09 18.21 6.15
N ASN A 17 -1.26 17.68 7.05
CA ASN A 17 -0.82 18.38 8.25
C ASN A 17 0.29 19.41 7.96
N TYR A 18 0.82 19.46 6.73
CA TYR A 18 1.85 20.44 6.39
C TYR A 18 1.22 21.78 6.03
N LYS A 19 1.64 22.86 6.69
CA LYS A 19 1.16 24.21 6.32
C LYS A 19 1.60 24.65 4.92
N TYR A 20 2.71 24.11 4.42
CA TYR A 20 3.27 24.42 3.11
C TYR A 20 3.59 23.14 2.35
N CYS A 21 3.52 23.19 1.02
CA CYS A 21 3.99 22.11 0.17
C CYS A 21 5.52 21.99 0.33
N PRO A 22 6.04 20.84 0.79
CA PRO A 22 7.48 20.64 0.95
C PRO A 22 8.25 20.65 -0.39
N TRP A 23 7.56 20.55 -1.52
CA TRP A 23 8.18 20.51 -2.85
C TRP A 23 8.31 21.87 -3.52
N CYS A 24 7.30 22.73 -3.37
CA CYS A 24 7.26 24.02 -4.09
C CYS A 24 7.08 25.23 -3.17
N GLY A 25 6.94 25.04 -1.86
CA GLY A 25 6.76 26.11 -0.88
C GLY A 25 5.38 26.76 -0.90
N ALA A 26 4.47 26.32 -1.78
CA ALA A 26 3.10 26.85 -1.84
C ALA A 26 2.37 26.65 -0.52
N LEU A 27 1.66 27.67 -0.05
CA LEU A 27 0.80 27.58 1.13
C LEU A 27 -0.31 26.55 0.85
N GLN A 28 -0.52 25.62 1.78
CA GLN A 28 -1.68 24.72 1.75
C GLN A 28 -2.92 25.48 2.25
N ASN A 29 -3.27 26.59 1.59
CA ASN A 29 -4.50 27.31 1.88
C ASN A 29 -5.64 26.71 1.06
N ASP A 30 -6.66 26.27 1.78
CA ASP A 30 -7.92 25.74 1.28
C ASP A 30 -7.75 24.63 0.24
N TYR A 31 -7.55 23.41 0.78
CA TYR A 31 -8.11 22.21 0.16
C TYR A 31 -9.63 22.38 0.08
N HIS A 32 -10.08 23.19 -0.87
CA HIS A 32 -11.45 23.15 -1.29
C HIS A 32 -11.64 21.76 -1.89
N ASN A 33 -12.45 20.94 -1.19
CA ASN A 33 -12.95 19.64 -1.58
C ASN A 33 -13.26 19.64 -3.07
N ASP A 34 -12.30 19.26 -3.89
CA ASP A 34 -12.57 18.98 -5.29
C ASP A 34 -13.00 17.52 -5.30
N THR A 35 -14.27 17.31 -4.98
CA THR A 35 -14.86 16.00 -4.63
C THR A 35 -14.57 14.94 -5.68
N HIS A 36 -14.38 15.37 -6.94
CA HIS A 36 -13.99 14.50 -8.05
C HIS A 36 -12.57 13.96 -7.90
N ILE A 37 -11.60 14.80 -7.49
CA ILE A 37 -10.21 14.40 -7.30
C ILE A 37 -10.08 13.46 -6.11
N GLU A 38 -10.76 13.77 -5.00
CA GLU A 38 -10.80 12.89 -3.82
C GLU A 38 -11.42 11.54 -4.15
N THR A 39 -12.52 11.51 -4.90
CA THR A 39 -13.15 10.25 -5.35
C THR A 39 -12.18 9.41 -6.19
N VAL A 40 -11.45 10.02 -7.13
CA VAL A 40 -10.45 9.31 -7.94
C VAL A 40 -9.33 8.76 -7.06
N PHE A 41 -8.86 9.51 -6.07
CA PHE A 41 -7.84 9.01 -5.15
C PHE A 41 -8.34 7.85 -4.29
N SER A 42 -9.55 7.91 -3.77
CA SER A 42 -10.15 6.81 -3.01
C SER A 42 -10.23 5.53 -3.85
N ILE A 43 -10.61 5.63 -5.13
CA ILE A 43 -10.63 4.49 -6.07
C ILE A 43 -9.21 3.94 -6.31
N LEU A 44 -8.22 4.82 -6.46
CA LEU A 44 -6.83 4.39 -6.66
C LEU A 44 -6.25 3.73 -5.41
N GLU A 45 -6.57 4.26 -4.23
CA GLU A 45 -6.18 3.68 -2.94
C GLU A 45 -6.82 2.30 -2.74
N GLU A 46 -8.11 2.16 -3.04
CA GLU A 46 -8.82 0.87 -3.02
C GLU A 46 -8.15 -0.15 -3.97
N LYS A 47 -7.89 0.23 -5.23
CA LYS A 47 -7.19 -0.63 -6.19
C LYS A 47 -5.80 -1.03 -5.71
N GLN A 48 -5.05 -0.12 -5.11
CA GLN A 48 -3.72 -0.40 -4.60
C GLN A 48 -3.79 -1.38 -3.42
N ASN A 49 -4.76 -1.20 -2.52
CA ASN A 49 -4.99 -2.11 -1.41
C ASN A 49 -5.39 -3.52 -1.90
N ASP A 50 -6.25 -3.61 -2.91
CA ASP A 50 -6.64 -4.90 -3.51
C ASP A 50 -5.44 -5.65 -4.09
N ILE A 51 -4.55 -4.95 -4.81
CA ILE A 51 -3.32 -5.55 -5.36
C ILE A 51 -2.44 -6.05 -4.22
N GLN A 52 -2.23 -5.24 -3.17
CA GLN A 52 -1.42 -5.63 -2.02
C GLN A 52 -2.00 -6.84 -1.28
N LEU A 53 -3.33 -6.91 -1.12
CA LEU A 53 -3.99 -8.07 -0.52
C LEU A 53 -3.82 -9.34 -1.36
N GLN A 54 -3.89 -9.22 -2.68
CA GLN A 54 -3.63 -10.34 -3.58
C GLN A 54 -2.18 -10.83 -3.48
N GLU A 55 -1.21 -9.91 -3.42
CA GLU A 55 0.20 -10.24 -3.24
C GLU A 55 0.45 -10.93 -1.89
N ILE A 56 -0.14 -10.43 -0.81
CA ILE A 56 -0.06 -11.07 0.51
C ILE A 56 -0.64 -12.48 0.45
N SER A 57 -1.82 -12.66 -0.12
CA SER A 57 -2.45 -13.98 -0.24
C SER A 57 -1.61 -14.95 -1.10
N ALA A 58 -0.94 -14.45 -2.13
CA ALA A 58 -0.03 -15.26 -2.93
C ALA A 58 1.20 -15.69 -2.12
N MET A 59 1.80 -14.78 -1.33
CA MET A 59 2.91 -15.10 -0.45
C MET A 59 2.52 -16.10 0.64
N GLU A 60 1.33 -15.98 1.23
CA GLU A 60 0.81 -16.94 2.22
C GLU A 60 0.74 -18.36 1.64
N LYS A 61 0.23 -18.51 0.41
CA LYS A 61 0.18 -19.82 -0.27
C LYS A 61 1.57 -20.39 -0.53
N GLN A 62 2.53 -19.54 -0.91
CA GLN A 62 3.91 -19.96 -1.11
C GLN A 62 4.55 -20.44 0.19
N LEU A 63 4.25 -19.78 1.32
CA LEU A 63 4.71 -20.24 2.64
C LEU A 63 4.11 -21.59 3.02
N ASP A 64 2.80 -21.78 2.80
CA ASP A 64 2.14 -23.07 3.04
C ASP A 64 2.73 -24.21 2.21
N GLU A 65 3.10 -23.93 0.95
CA GLU A 65 3.73 -24.91 0.06
C GLU A 65 5.13 -25.27 0.54
N LEU A 66 5.95 -24.27 0.88
CA LEU A 66 7.28 -24.48 1.45
C LEU A 66 7.24 -25.28 2.75
N ASP A 67 6.26 -25.02 3.63
CA ASP A 67 6.12 -25.74 4.90
C ASP A 67 5.78 -27.23 4.67
N ARG A 68 4.96 -27.53 3.66
CA ARG A 68 4.68 -28.91 3.23
C ARG A 68 5.92 -29.59 2.67
N GLU A 69 6.69 -28.90 1.82
CA GLU A 69 7.94 -29.45 1.27
C GLU A 69 8.94 -29.77 2.38
N LEU A 70 9.11 -28.86 3.35
CA LEU A 70 9.96 -29.08 4.51
C LEU A 70 9.50 -30.27 5.36
N SER A 71 8.19 -30.40 5.59
CA SER A 71 7.61 -31.53 6.31
C SER A 71 7.89 -32.87 5.61
N ILE A 72 7.79 -32.92 4.28
CA ILE A 72 8.12 -34.12 3.49
C ILE A 72 9.59 -34.48 3.64
N ILE A 73 10.48 -33.49 3.57
CA ILE A 73 11.93 -33.69 3.73
C ILE A 73 12.26 -34.20 5.13
N GLU A 74 11.65 -33.65 6.18
CA GLU A 74 11.84 -34.10 7.56
C GLU A 74 11.43 -35.57 7.74
N VAL A 75 10.29 -35.96 7.18
CA VAL A 75 9.85 -37.37 7.18
C VAL A 75 10.81 -38.26 6.39
N GLY A 76 11.29 -37.82 5.22
CA GLY A 76 12.25 -38.57 4.41
C GLY A 76 13.62 -38.77 5.09
N LEU A 77 14.10 -37.77 5.82
CA LEU A 77 15.33 -37.85 6.62
C LEU A 77 15.15 -38.69 7.90
N GLY A 78 13.92 -38.75 8.43
CA GLY A 78 13.55 -39.59 9.58
C GLY A 78 13.48 -41.09 9.30
N ILE A 79 13.39 -41.51 8.03
CA ILE A 79 13.35 -42.93 7.61
C ILE A 79 14.77 -43.55 7.54
N HIS A 80 15.84 -42.76 7.70
CA HIS A 80 17.23 -43.24 7.70
C HIS A 80 17.80 -43.53 9.11
N LYS A 81 16.97 -43.91 10.08
CA LYS A 81 17.42 -44.50 11.36
C LYS A 81 16.83 -45.87 11.62
#